data_AF-V9IGT2-F1
#
_entry.id   AF-V9IGT2-F1
#
_cell.length_a   1.000
_cell.length_b   1.000
_cell.length_c   1.000
_cell.angle_alpha   90.00
_cell.angle_beta   90.00
_cell.angle_gamma   90.00
#
_symmetry.space_group_name_H-M   'P 1'
#
loop_
_entity.id
_entity.type
_entity.pdbx_description
1 polymer ?
#
loop_
_entity_poly.entity_id
_entity_poly.type
_entity_poly.pdbx_seq_one_letter_code
_entity_poly.pdbx_strand_id
1 'polypeptide(L)'
;MGKLRLQFTMFHKPFFSMKGSYVVSQMGAEKQVSFNNGLDGSIAEDCFFAMKAFTQGYSFNFVDGEMWEKSPFTLWDFIQQRKRWIQGILLVVHSKAIPLNKKLLLGISCYSWVTMPLSTSNIILAGIYPITCPPLMDFLCAFAGAVNIYMYIFGVVKSFSLSRFGIARFILCICGALSTIPFNLIIENVAVIWGLFGKKYKFYVVNKEYKHDVNKEPITV
;
A
#
# COMPACT_ATOMS: atom_id res chain seq x y z
N MET A 1 0.44 -6.67 4.61
CA MET A 1 1.04 -7.80 3.85
C MET A 1 0.13 -9.02 3.73
N GLY A 2 -0.77 -9.29 4.69
CA GLY A 2 -1.65 -10.47 4.65
C GLY A 2 -2.40 -10.69 3.34
N LYS A 3 -2.98 -9.63 2.73
CA LYS A 3 -3.68 -9.74 1.44
C LYS A 3 -2.78 -10.27 0.31
N LEU A 4 -1.53 -9.83 0.25
CA LEU A 4 -0.58 -10.19 -0.82
C LEU A 4 -0.06 -11.61 -0.62
N ARG A 5 0.15 -12.02 0.64
CA ARG A 5 0.51 -13.41 0.95
C ARG A 5 -0.61 -14.35 0.52
N LEU A 6 -1.84 -14.06 0.92
CA LEU A 6 -3.02 -14.87 0.60
C LEU A 6 -3.21 -15.04 -0.92
N GLN A 7 -3.15 -13.93 -1.68
CA GLN A 7 -3.38 -14.01 -3.13
C GLN A 7 -2.32 -14.86 -3.86
N PHE A 8 -1.06 -14.78 -3.42
CA PHE A 8 0.05 -15.46 -4.08
C PHE A 8 0.15 -16.92 -3.67
N THR A 9 -0.19 -17.26 -2.43
CA THR A 9 -0.19 -18.65 -1.96
C THR A 9 -1.42 -19.43 -2.42
N MET A 10 -2.62 -18.83 -2.41
CA MET A 10 -3.85 -19.56 -2.78
C MET A 10 -4.17 -19.51 -4.27
N PHE A 11 -4.04 -18.33 -4.89
CA PHE A 11 -4.51 -18.12 -6.27
C PHE A 11 -3.40 -18.06 -7.30
N HIS A 12 -2.14 -17.93 -6.84
CA HIS A 12 -0.96 -17.77 -7.67
C HIS A 12 -1.06 -16.62 -8.71
N LYS A 13 -1.84 -15.58 -8.39
CA LYS A 13 -2.21 -14.48 -9.30
C LYS A 13 -2.16 -13.12 -8.61
N PRO A 14 -1.76 -12.04 -9.30
CA PRO A 14 -1.58 -10.71 -8.71
C PRO A 14 -2.88 -9.90 -8.73
N PHE A 15 -3.97 -10.43 -8.18
CA PHE A 15 -5.30 -9.79 -8.26
C PHE A 15 -5.35 -8.39 -7.63
N PHE A 16 -4.61 -8.15 -6.55
CA PHE A 16 -4.61 -6.89 -5.80
C PHE A 16 -3.27 -6.15 -5.87
N SER A 17 -2.57 -6.25 -7.01
CA SER A 17 -1.21 -5.75 -7.28
C SER A 17 -0.09 -6.63 -6.72
N MET A 18 1.13 -6.39 -7.19
CA MET A 18 2.37 -6.82 -6.57
C MET A 18 3.04 -5.62 -5.90
N LYS A 19 3.90 -5.88 -4.91
CA LYS A 19 4.76 -4.87 -4.29
C LYS A 19 6.17 -5.00 -4.88
N GLY A 20 6.81 -3.90 -5.23
CA GLY A 20 8.12 -3.90 -5.89
C GLY A 20 9.33 -4.22 -4.99
N SER A 21 9.17 -4.20 -3.68
CA SER A 21 10.26 -4.57 -2.76
C SER A 21 10.40 -6.08 -2.65
N TYR A 22 11.64 -6.58 -2.70
CA TYR A 22 11.97 -8.00 -2.46
C TYR A 22 11.27 -8.98 -3.41
N VAL A 23 11.23 -8.63 -4.69
CA VAL A 23 10.69 -9.49 -5.75
C VAL A 23 11.80 -10.35 -6.33
N VAL A 24 11.51 -11.62 -6.58
CA VAL A 24 12.38 -12.53 -7.32
C VAL A 24 11.66 -12.94 -8.60
N SER A 25 12.23 -12.55 -9.74
CA SER A 25 11.75 -12.88 -11.08
C SER A 25 12.70 -13.86 -11.76
N GLN A 26 12.16 -14.74 -12.59
CA GLN A 26 12.99 -15.47 -13.54
C GLN A 26 13.48 -14.49 -14.62
N MET A 27 14.78 -14.52 -14.93
CA MET A 27 15.40 -13.60 -15.90
C MET A 27 14.70 -13.64 -17.27
N GLY A 28 14.27 -14.82 -17.74
CA GLY A 28 13.53 -14.95 -19.00
C GLY A 28 12.17 -14.24 -18.98
N ALA A 29 11.41 -14.40 -17.89
CA ALA A 29 10.12 -13.74 -17.72
C ALA A 29 10.29 -12.21 -17.59
N GLU A 30 11.32 -11.78 -16.86
CA GLU A 30 11.65 -10.36 -16.72
C GLU A 30 12.03 -9.73 -18.06
N LYS A 31 12.86 -10.40 -18.86
CA LYS A 31 13.26 -9.92 -20.18
C LYS A 31 12.07 -9.82 -21.16
N GLN A 32 11.11 -10.74 -21.05
CA GLN A 32 9.93 -10.78 -21.92
C GLN A 32 8.88 -9.75 -21.53
N VAL A 33 8.62 -9.56 -20.24
CA VAL A 33 7.61 -8.62 -19.75
C VAL A 33 8.19 -7.19 -19.71
N SER A 34 9.43 -7.05 -19.24
CA SER A 34 10.18 -5.82 -18.99
C SER A 34 9.51 -4.87 -17.99
N PHE A 35 10.32 -4.20 -17.17
CA PHE A 35 9.88 -3.09 -16.30
C PHE A 35 9.79 -1.75 -17.06
N ASN A 36 10.41 -1.65 -18.24
CA ASN A 36 10.42 -0.44 -19.07
C ASN A 36 9.14 -0.36 -19.94
N ASN A 37 8.02 0.01 -19.34
CA ASN A 37 6.72 0.09 -20.03
C ASN A 37 6.24 1.54 -20.31
N GLY A 38 7.15 2.51 -20.32
CA GLY A 38 6.86 3.91 -20.62
C GLY A 38 6.30 4.71 -19.43
N LEU A 39 5.84 5.95 -19.71
CA LEU A 39 5.43 6.93 -18.69
C LEU A 39 4.27 6.45 -17.81
N ASP A 40 3.30 5.74 -18.38
CA ASP A 40 2.13 5.22 -17.66
C ASP A 40 2.47 4.04 -16.74
N GLY A 41 3.55 3.30 -17.05
CA GLY A 41 4.04 2.19 -16.25
C GLY A 41 5.08 2.58 -15.20
N SER A 42 5.74 3.75 -15.35
CA SER A 42 6.91 4.12 -14.54
C SER A 42 6.59 4.48 -13.08
N ILE A 43 5.36 4.88 -12.76
CA ILE A 43 5.01 5.26 -11.37
C ILE A 43 4.69 4.05 -10.49
N ALA A 44 4.09 3.01 -11.07
CA ALA A 44 3.82 1.73 -10.42
C ALA A 44 4.32 0.59 -11.31
N GLU A 45 5.64 0.60 -11.53
CA GLU A 45 6.35 -0.37 -12.37
C GLU A 45 6.12 -1.81 -11.92
N ASP A 46 6.04 -2.03 -10.61
CA ASP A 46 5.76 -3.29 -9.95
C ASP A 46 4.35 -3.80 -10.24
N CYS A 47 3.37 -2.93 -10.10
CA CYS A 47 1.98 -3.22 -10.43
C CYS A 47 1.82 -3.50 -11.93
N PHE A 48 2.39 -2.63 -12.78
CA PHE A 48 2.28 -2.77 -14.23
C PHE A 48 2.94 -4.06 -14.72
N PHE A 49 4.15 -4.36 -14.24
CA PHE A 49 4.86 -5.60 -14.52
C PHE A 49 4.03 -6.82 -14.13
N ALA A 50 3.49 -6.84 -12.90
CA ALA A 50 2.71 -7.98 -12.42
C ALA A 50 1.45 -8.23 -13.25
N MET A 51 0.75 -7.15 -13.62
CA MET A 51 -0.45 -7.25 -14.44
C MET A 51 -0.13 -7.71 -15.87
N LYS A 52 0.97 -7.23 -16.47
CA LYS A 52 1.43 -7.66 -17.79
C LYS A 52 1.95 -9.10 -17.79
N ALA A 53 2.65 -9.53 -16.74
CA ALA A 53 3.04 -10.93 -16.58
C ALA A 53 1.79 -11.84 -16.43
N PHE A 54 0.77 -11.39 -15.70
CA PHE A 54 -0.48 -12.12 -15.56
C PHE A 54 -1.29 -12.23 -16.86
N THR A 55 -1.18 -11.25 -17.77
CA THR A 55 -1.81 -11.34 -19.10
C THR A 55 -1.08 -12.31 -20.02
N GLN A 56 0.25 -12.43 -19.85
CA GLN A 56 1.08 -13.41 -20.57
C GLN A 56 0.99 -14.84 -19.98
N GLY A 57 0.22 -15.03 -18.90
CA GLY A 57 -0.06 -16.36 -18.33
C GLY A 57 0.93 -16.80 -17.25
N TYR A 58 1.82 -15.93 -16.77
CA TYR A 58 2.72 -16.26 -15.67
C TYR A 58 1.97 -16.42 -14.34
N SER A 59 2.48 -17.34 -13.52
CA SER A 59 2.05 -17.56 -12.14
C SER A 59 2.96 -16.83 -11.16
N PHE A 60 2.40 -16.53 -9.99
CA PHE A 60 3.11 -15.88 -8.89
C PHE A 60 3.09 -16.79 -7.67
N ASN A 61 4.14 -16.77 -6.87
CA ASN A 61 4.16 -17.45 -5.59
C ASN A 61 4.75 -16.55 -4.51
N PHE A 62 4.40 -16.82 -3.26
CA PHE A 62 4.97 -16.14 -2.11
C PHE A 62 6.16 -16.95 -1.59
N VAL A 63 7.33 -16.33 -1.51
CA VAL A 63 8.48 -16.93 -0.84
C VAL A 63 8.35 -16.65 0.65
N ASP A 64 8.29 -17.70 1.47
CA ASP A 64 8.24 -17.55 2.91
C ASP A 64 9.57 -16.97 3.43
N GLY A 65 9.51 -15.73 3.93
CA GLY A 65 10.65 -15.02 4.50
C GLY A 65 10.17 -13.81 5.30
N GLU A 66 10.90 -13.48 6.36
CA GLU A 66 10.69 -12.25 7.12
C GLU A 66 11.68 -11.19 6.62
N MET A 67 11.17 -10.03 6.24
CA MET A 67 11.97 -8.94 5.66
C MET A 67 11.64 -7.64 6.38
N TRP A 68 12.69 -6.92 6.74
CA TRP A 68 12.61 -5.66 7.47
C TRP A 68 12.75 -4.50 6.48
N GLU A 69 11.63 -3.85 6.16
CA GLU A 69 11.66 -2.64 5.35
C GLU A 69 11.57 -1.39 6.23
N LYS A 70 12.38 -0.38 5.88
CA LYS A 70 12.30 0.94 6.51
C LYS A 70 11.03 1.67 6.06
N SER A 71 10.25 2.15 7.03
CA SER A 71 9.14 3.07 6.82
C SER A 71 9.65 4.51 6.56
N PRO A 72 8.83 5.40 5.99
CA PRO A 72 9.17 6.82 5.90
C PRO A 72 9.45 7.41 7.28
N PHE A 73 10.41 8.34 7.34
CA PHE A 73 10.80 9.01 8.58
C PHE A 73 9.96 10.26 8.88
N THR A 74 9.34 10.86 7.84
CA THR A 74 8.52 12.06 7.99
C THR A 74 7.09 11.84 7.51
N LEU A 75 6.15 12.61 8.07
CA LEU A 75 4.74 12.61 7.64
C LEU A 75 4.58 13.03 6.18
N TRP A 76 5.43 13.97 5.74
CA TRP A 76 5.44 14.44 4.37
C TRP A 76 5.83 13.35 3.37
N ASP A 77 6.87 12.58 3.70
CA ASP A 77 7.28 11.42 2.90
C ASP A 77 6.20 10.35 2.85
N PHE A 78 5.50 10.14 3.97
CA PHE A 78 4.39 9.19 4.03
C PHE A 78 3.22 9.62 3.12
N ILE A 79 2.81 10.90 3.16
CA ILE A 79 1.78 11.45 2.25
C ILE A 79 2.20 11.28 0.79
N GLN A 80 3.44 11.63 0.45
CA GLN A 80 3.96 11.51 -0.90
C GLN A 80 4.00 10.06 -1.39
N GLN A 81 4.37 9.11 -0.52
CA GLN A 81 4.36 7.68 -0.85
C GLN A 81 2.94 7.18 -1.15
N ARG A 82 1.95 7.56 -0.34
CA ARG A 82 0.54 7.17 -0.55
C ARG A 82 -0.05 7.80 -1.80
N LYS A 83 0.25 9.08 -2.03
CA LYS A 83 -0.10 9.78 -3.27
C LYS A 83 0.45 9.04 -4.50
N ARG A 84 1.73 8.65 -4.48
CA ARG A 84 2.38 7.91 -5.57
C ARG A 84 1.68 6.58 -5.84
N TRP A 85 1.32 5.83 -4.79
CA TRP A 85 0.62 4.55 -4.93
C TRP A 85 -0.75 4.70 -5.60
N ILE A 86 -1.56 5.68 -5.17
CA ILE A 86 -2.88 5.92 -5.76
C ILE A 86 -2.75 6.34 -7.23
N GLN A 87 -1.84 7.29 -7.52
CA GLN A 87 -1.62 7.76 -8.89
C GLN A 87 -1.14 6.62 -9.79
N GLY A 88 -0.19 5.80 -9.32
CA GLY A 88 0.32 4.67 -10.06
C GLY A 88 -0.74 3.59 -10.34
N ILE A 89 -1.54 3.20 -9.33
CA ILE A 89 -2.62 2.22 -9.53
C ILE A 89 -3.69 2.78 -10.48
N LEU A 90 -4.04 4.06 -10.37
CA LEU A 90 -4.98 4.70 -11.30
C LEU A 90 -4.48 4.65 -12.74
N LEU A 91 -3.19 4.91 -12.99
CA LEU A 91 -2.60 4.80 -14.34
C LEU A 91 -2.66 3.36 -14.86
N VAL A 92 -2.33 2.36 -14.02
CA VAL A 92 -2.42 0.94 -14.40
C VAL A 92 -3.85 0.52 -14.74
N VAL A 93 -4.83 0.94 -13.92
CA VAL A 93 -6.25 0.62 -14.14
C VAL A 93 -6.78 1.28 -15.43
N HIS A 94 -6.34 2.50 -15.76
CA HIS A 94 -6.76 3.20 -16.98
C HIS A 94 -5.93 2.86 -18.22
N SER A 95 -4.81 2.15 -18.07
CA SER A 95 -3.97 1.77 -19.20
C SER A 95 -4.69 0.80 -20.15
N LYS A 96 -4.60 1.08 -21.46
CA LYS A 96 -5.12 0.21 -22.53
C LYS A 96 -4.26 -1.03 -22.77
N ALA A 97 -3.03 -1.06 -22.26
CA ALA A 97 -2.10 -2.17 -22.45
C ALA A 97 -2.51 -3.45 -21.71
N ILE A 98 -3.41 -3.34 -20.72
CA ILE A 98 -3.85 -4.46 -19.88
C ILE A 98 -5.37 -4.67 -20.08
N PRO A 99 -5.83 -5.89 -20.42
CA PRO A 99 -7.24 -6.21 -20.62
C PRO A 99 -8.05 -6.05 -19.33
N LEU A 100 -9.27 -5.53 -19.48
CA LEU A 100 -10.16 -5.16 -18.37
C LEU A 100 -10.46 -6.31 -17.41
N ASN A 101 -10.64 -7.53 -17.93
CA ASN A 101 -10.94 -8.73 -17.14
C ASN A 101 -9.84 -9.04 -16.11
N LYS A 102 -8.58 -8.76 -16.44
CA LYS A 102 -7.45 -9.05 -15.57
C LYS A 102 -7.28 -7.97 -14.50
N LYS A 103 -7.67 -6.73 -14.79
CA LYS A 103 -7.58 -5.57 -13.88
C LYS A 103 -8.85 -5.25 -13.10
N LEU A 104 -9.93 -6.03 -13.23
CA LEU A 104 -11.21 -5.77 -12.56
C LEU A 104 -11.05 -5.69 -11.03
N LEU A 105 -10.42 -6.69 -10.41
CA LEU A 105 -10.22 -6.75 -8.96
C LEU A 105 -9.29 -5.64 -8.46
N LEU A 106 -8.24 -5.32 -9.23
CA LEU A 106 -7.36 -4.20 -8.97
C LEU A 106 -8.13 -2.87 -9.03
N GLY A 107 -9.00 -2.72 -10.03
CA GLY A 107 -9.89 -1.57 -10.19
C GLY A 107 -10.83 -1.39 -9.01
N ILE A 108 -11.52 -2.45 -8.59
CA ILE A 108 -12.40 -2.42 -7.40
C ILE A 108 -11.61 -1.99 -6.17
N SER A 109 -10.42 -2.57 -5.94
CA SER A 109 -9.57 -2.18 -4.82
C SER A 109 -9.11 -0.73 -4.91
N CYS A 110 -8.84 -0.21 -6.11
CA CYS A 110 -8.45 1.18 -6.34
C CYS A 110 -9.62 2.13 -6.08
N TYR A 111 -10.80 1.84 -6.62
CA TYR A 111 -11.97 2.68 -6.41
C TYR A 111 -12.44 2.67 -4.96
N SER A 112 -12.39 1.51 -4.29
CA SER A 112 -12.61 1.42 -2.84
C SER A 112 -11.69 2.37 -2.07
N TRP A 113 -10.41 2.45 -2.46
CA TRP A 113 -9.46 3.38 -1.86
C TRP A 113 -9.79 4.85 -2.17
N VAL A 114 -10.17 5.15 -3.42
CA VAL A 114 -10.60 6.50 -3.85
C VAL A 114 -11.87 6.96 -3.14
N THR A 115 -12.78 6.04 -2.80
CA THR A 115 -14.02 6.33 -2.06
C THR A 115 -13.82 6.41 -0.55
N MET A 116 -12.63 6.13 -0.01
CA MET A 116 -12.39 6.22 1.44
C MET A 116 -12.74 7.57 2.06
N PRO A 117 -12.40 8.73 1.45
CA PRO A 117 -12.77 10.03 2.00
C PRO A 117 -14.29 10.20 2.13
N LEU A 118 -15.05 9.70 1.16
CA LEU A 118 -16.51 9.73 1.20
C LEU A 118 -17.05 8.84 2.33
N SER A 119 -16.53 7.61 2.46
CA SER A 119 -16.94 6.71 3.55
C SER A 119 -16.56 7.22 4.94
N THR A 120 -15.41 7.90 5.06
CA THR A 120 -14.99 8.51 6.33
C THR A 120 -15.91 9.65 6.71
N SER A 121 -16.24 10.53 5.75
CA SER A 121 -17.18 11.63 5.98
C SER A 121 -18.55 11.11 6.42
N ASN A 122 -18.97 9.94 5.92
CA ASN A 122 -20.21 9.30 6.37
C ASN A 122 -20.19 8.92 7.85
N ILE A 123 -19.05 8.52 8.42
CA ILE A 123 -18.93 8.24 9.87
C ILE A 123 -19.14 9.52 10.68
N ILE A 124 -18.55 10.64 10.23
CA ILE A 124 -18.70 11.95 10.89
C ILE A 124 -20.15 12.43 10.78
N LEU A 125 -20.75 12.32 9.59
CA LEU A 125 -22.14 12.71 9.33
C LEU A 125 -23.13 11.85 10.12
N ALA A 126 -22.91 10.54 10.22
CA ALA A 126 -23.74 9.64 11.03
C ALA A 126 -23.70 9.97 12.52
N GLY A 127 -22.58 10.53 13.01
CA GLY A 127 -22.46 11.02 14.39
C GLY A 127 -23.25 12.30 14.67
N ILE A 128 -23.50 13.13 13.64
CA ILE A 128 -24.26 14.39 13.75
C ILE A 128 -25.74 14.18 13.42
N TYR A 129 -26.03 13.33 12.43
CA TYR A 129 -27.37 12.95 11.98
C TYR A 129 -27.46 11.42 11.93
N PRO A 130 -28.17 10.76 12.87
CA PRO A 130 -28.28 9.31 12.90
C PRO A 130 -29.13 8.83 11.71
N ILE A 131 -28.47 8.53 10.59
CA ILE A 131 -29.09 7.87 9.45
C ILE A 131 -29.13 6.37 9.76
N THR A 132 -30.32 5.76 9.73
CA THR A 132 -30.51 4.32 9.89
C THR A 132 -29.76 3.58 8.78
N CYS A 133 -28.61 3.01 9.12
CA CYS A 133 -27.84 2.16 8.23
C CYS A 133 -28.40 0.72 8.27
N PRO A 134 -28.53 0.01 7.13
CA PRO A 134 -28.94 -1.38 7.13
C PRO A 134 -28.02 -2.25 7.99
N PRO A 135 -28.54 -3.22 8.77
CA PRO A 135 -27.71 -4.06 9.66
C PRO A 135 -26.57 -4.80 8.95
N LEU A 136 -26.77 -5.19 7.69
CA LEU A 136 -25.73 -5.84 6.90
C LEU A 136 -24.54 -4.91 6.64
N MET A 137 -24.79 -3.64 6.35
CA MET A 137 -23.71 -2.67 6.10
C MET A 137 -22.96 -2.35 7.39
N ASP A 138 -23.67 -2.24 8.51
CA ASP A 138 -23.04 -2.06 9.81
C ASP A 138 -22.13 -3.24 10.18
N PHE A 139 -22.61 -4.47 9.99
CA PHE A 139 -21.81 -5.68 10.18
C PHE A 139 -20.54 -5.70 9.30
N LEU A 140 -20.66 -5.37 8.00
CA LEU A 140 -19.52 -5.34 7.09
C LEU A 140 -18.49 -4.26 7.48
N CYS A 141 -18.95 -3.07 7.87
CA CYS A 141 -18.10 -1.99 8.35
C CYS A 141 -17.39 -2.38 9.65
N ALA A 142 -18.11 -2.94 10.63
CA ALA A 142 -17.56 -3.42 11.88
C ALA A 142 -16.53 -4.53 11.65
N PHE A 143 -16.81 -5.49 10.76
CA PHE A 143 -15.90 -6.55 10.38
C PHE A 143 -14.62 -6.02 9.74
N ALA A 144 -14.73 -5.10 8.77
CA ALA A 144 -13.57 -4.47 8.13
C ALA A 144 -12.71 -3.70 9.14
N GLY A 145 -13.34 -2.96 10.06
CA GLY A 145 -12.67 -2.27 11.16
C GLY A 145 -11.95 -3.23 12.10
N ALA A 146 -12.60 -4.33 12.50
CA ALA A 146 -12.01 -5.35 13.36
C ALA A 146 -10.79 -6.02 12.71
N VAL A 147 -10.87 -6.37 11.42
CA VAL A 147 -9.74 -6.92 10.66
C VAL A 147 -8.59 -5.90 10.58
N ASN A 148 -8.90 -4.61 10.41
CA ASN A 148 -7.88 -3.56 10.38
C ASN A 148 -7.14 -3.47 11.72
N ILE A 149 -7.88 -3.39 12.83
CA ILE A 149 -7.31 -3.35 14.19
C ILE A 149 -6.47 -4.61 14.45
N TYR A 150 -6.98 -5.79 14.09
CA TYR A 150 -6.24 -7.04 14.20
C TYR A 150 -4.91 -7.00 13.45
N MET A 151 -4.88 -6.46 12.22
CA MET A 151 -3.65 -6.35 11.43
C MET A 151 -2.62 -5.41 12.05
N TYR A 152 -3.05 -4.32 12.70
CA TYR A 152 -2.16 -3.44 13.45
C TYR A 152 -1.56 -4.15 14.67
N ILE A 153 -2.40 -4.83 15.48
CA ILE A 153 -1.95 -5.60 16.64
C ILE A 153 -0.97 -6.70 16.23
N PHE A 154 -1.32 -7.47 15.20
CA PHE A 154 -0.45 -8.52 14.65
C PHE A 154 0.89 -7.96 14.18
N GLY A 155 0.89 -6.78 13.53
CA GLY A 155 2.10 -6.07 13.12
C GLY A 155 3.02 -5.74 14.29
N VAL A 156 2.47 -5.24 15.41
CA VAL A 156 3.24 -4.94 16.63
C VAL A 156 3.79 -6.24 17.25
N VAL A 157 2.96 -7.28 17.38
CA VAL A 157 3.33 -8.58 17.93
C VAL A 157 4.51 -9.20 17.15
N LYS A 158 4.49 -9.07 15.82
CA LYS A 158 5.57 -9.58 14.96
C LYS A 158 6.81 -8.69 14.96
N SER A 159 6.65 -7.37 15.07
CA SER A 159 7.79 -6.44 15.05
C SER A 159 8.56 -6.43 16.36
N PHE A 160 7.89 -6.64 17.49
CA PHE A 160 8.49 -6.62 18.83
C PHE A 160 8.30 -7.97 19.50
N SER A 161 9.39 -8.72 19.71
CA SER A 161 9.31 -9.97 20.45
C SER A 161 9.06 -9.71 21.94
N LEU A 162 8.01 -10.36 22.48
CA LEU A 162 7.63 -10.31 23.91
C LEU A 162 8.81 -10.63 24.84
N SER A 163 9.69 -11.54 24.43
CA SER A 163 10.85 -11.97 25.22
C SER A 163 11.92 -10.89 25.40
N ARG A 164 11.98 -9.87 24.54
CA ARG A 164 13.07 -8.88 24.52
C ARG A 164 12.72 -7.54 25.16
N PHE A 165 11.44 -7.16 25.21
CA PHE A 165 11.00 -5.81 25.62
C PHE A 165 10.19 -5.77 26.93
N GLY A 166 9.75 -6.90 27.46
CA GLY A 166 8.91 -6.96 28.66
C GLY A 166 7.45 -6.53 28.38
N ILE A 167 6.52 -7.04 29.19
CA ILE A 167 5.07 -6.94 28.95
C ILE A 167 4.58 -5.47 28.95
N ALA A 168 5.12 -4.62 29.84
CA ALA A 168 4.69 -3.23 29.95
C ALA A 168 5.01 -2.40 28.69
N ARG A 169 6.22 -2.55 28.13
CA ARG A 169 6.62 -1.84 26.90
C ARG A 169 5.84 -2.37 25.70
N PHE A 170 5.55 -3.66 25.68
CA PHE A 170 4.75 -4.29 24.64
C PHE A 170 3.31 -3.74 24.60
N ILE A 171 2.66 -3.61 25.77
CA ILE A 171 1.32 -3.00 25.88
C ILE A 171 1.36 -1.54 25.43
N LEU A 172 2.38 -0.76 25.84
CA LEU A 172 2.55 0.62 25.38
C LEU A 172 2.69 0.72 23.85
N CYS A 173 3.42 -0.20 23.21
CA CYS A 173 3.54 -0.26 21.75
C CYS A 173 2.21 -0.57 21.07
N ILE A 174 1.39 -1.48 21.64
CA ILE A 174 0.05 -1.77 21.13
C ILE A 174 -0.85 -0.54 21.26
N CYS A 175 -0.89 0.08 22.44
CA CYS A 175 -1.66 1.30 22.67
C CYS A 175 -1.23 2.42 21.70
N GLY A 176 0.07 2.64 21.54
CA GLY A 176 0.62 3.61 20.59
C GLY A 176 0.19 3.31 19.15
N ALA A 177 0.27 2.06 18.71
CA ALA A 177 -0.17 1.66 17.37
C ALA A 177 -1.68 1.92 17.17
N LEU A 178 -2.52 1.59 18.16
CA LEU A 178 -3.95 1.85 18.10
C LEU A 178 -4.25 3.36 18.05
N SER A 179 -3.53 4.18 18.83
CA SER A 179 -3.67 5.64 18.80
C SER A 179 -3.27 6.26 17.46
N THR A 180 -2.39 5.61 16.68
CA THR A 180 -2.02 6.09 15.33
C THR A 180 -3.06 5.81 14.24
N ILE A 181 -4.05 4.94 14.49
CA ILE A 181 -5.12 4.61 13.51
C ILE A 181 -5.89 5.86 13.05
N PRO A 182 -6.48 6.70 13.93
CA PRO A 182 -7.22 7.88 13.50
C PRO A 182 -6.32 8.87 12.74
N PHE A 183 -5.07 8.99 13.16
CA PHE A 183 -4.09 9.86 12.50
C PHE A 183 -3.75 9.37 11.09
N ASN A 184 -3.51 8.07 10.92
CA ASN A 184 -3.30 7.46 9.60
C ASN A 184 -4.51 7.66 8.69
N LEU A 185 -5.73 7.60 9.24
CA LEU A 185 -6.96 7.81 8.49
C LEU A 185 -7.03 9.23 7.91
N ILE A 186 -6.71 10.26 8.71
CA ILE A 186 -6.66 11.65 8.25
C ILE A 186 -5.62 11.81 7.13
N ILE A 187 -4.41 11.26 7.33
CA ILE A 187 -3.34 11.36 6.35
C ILE A 187 -3.72 10.65 5.04
N GLU A 188 -4.29 9.45 5.12
CA GLU A 188 -4.71 8.73 3.92
C GLU A 188 -5.78 9.50 3.15
N ASN A 189 -6.74 10.14 3.82
CA ASN A 189 -7.73 11.00 3.17
C ASN A 189 -7.08 12.20 2.45
N VAL A 190 -6.14 12.90 3.10
CA VAL A 190 -5.40 14.00 2.48
C VAL A 190 -4.60 13.51 1.27
N ALA A 191 -3.94 12.35 1.40
CA ALA A 191 -3.16 11.75 0.32
C ALA A 191 -4.03 11.30 -0.87
N VAL A 192 -5.24 10.78 -0.63
CA VAL A 192 -6.21 10.40 -1.68
C VAL A 192 -6.68 11.63 -2.44
N ILE A 193 -7.15 12.66 -1.73
CA ILE A 193 -7.62 13.91 -2.35
C ILE A 193 -6.48 14.52 -3.17
N TRP A 194 -5.29 14.60 -2.61
CA TRP A 194 -4.14 15.15 -3.33
C TRP A 194 -3.65 14.26 -4.48
N GLY A 195 -3.83 12.93 -4.40
CA GLY A 195 -3.54 12.00 -5.49
C GLY A 195 -4.49 12.16 -6.67
N LEU A 196 -5.77 12.42 -6.40
CA LEU A 196 -6.81 12.64 -7.42
C LEU A 196 -6.63 13.98 -8.14
N PHE A 197 -6.35 15.06 -7.40
CA PHE A 197 -6.21 16.42 -7.95
C PHE A 197 -4.77 16.79 -8.34
N GLY A 198 -3.78 16.02 -7.91
CA GLY A 198 -2.37 16.26 -8.20
C GLY A 198 -1.98 15.86 -9.63
N LYS A 199 -0.96 16.54 -10.18
CA LYS A 199 -0.35 16.16 -11.48
C LYS A 199 0.09 14.69 -11.44
N LYS A 200 -0.43 13.89 -12.38
CA LYS A 200 -0.30 12.41 -12.40
C LYS A 200 1.07 11.89 -12.82
N TYR A 201 1.96 12.73 -13.36
CA TYR A 201 3.21 12.30 -14.00
C TYR A 201 4.51 12.71 -13.28
N LYS A 202 4.46 13.15 -12.02
CA LYS A 202 5.69 13.48 -11.26
C LYS A 202 6.10 12.30 -10.37
N PHE A 203 7.20 11.63 -10.73
CA PHE A 203 7.82 10.59 -9.92
C PHE A 203 8.65 11.22 -8.81
N TYR A 204 8.13 11.19 -7.57
CA TYR A 204 8.89 11.60 -6.40
C TYR A 204 9.48 10.37 -5.71
N VAL A 205 10.81 10.33 -5.58
CA VAL A 205 11.53 9.31 -4.83
C VAL A 205 11.65 9.77 -3.39
N VAL A 206 11.08 9.00 -2.46
CA VAL A 206 11.28 9.23 -1.03
C VAL A 206 12.71 8.84 -0.68
N ASN A 207 13.52 9.81 -0.27
CA ASN A 207 14.87 9.54 0.22
C ASN A 207 14.76 8.85 1.58
N LYS A 208 15.05 7.55 1.60
CA LYS A 208 15.08 6.73 2.82
C LYS A 208 16.45 6.72 3.51
N GLU A 209 17.36 7.60 3.10
CA GLU A 209 18.68 7.74 3.68
C GLU A 209 18.69 8.84 4.74
N TYR A 210 19.21 8.52 5.91
CA TYR A 210 19.57 9.54 6.89
C TYR A 210 20.82 10.21 6.34
N LYS A 211 20.75 11.50 5.99
CA LYS A 211 21.95 12.28 5.70
C LYS A 211 22.73 12.39 7.01
N HIS A 212 23.71 11.53 7.19
CA HIS A 212 24.78 11.85 8.11
C HIS A 212 25.52 13.01 7.48
N ASP A 213 25.56 14.17 8.14
CA ASP A 213 26.44 15.27 7.75
C ASP A 213 27.89 14.78 7.91
N VAL A 214 28.40 14.14 6.87
CA VAL A 214 29.81 13.81 6.75
C VAL A 214 30.46 14.99 6.03
N ASN A 215 31.17 15.77 6.83
CA ASN A 215 32.14 16.82 6.50
C ASN A 215 32.41 17.04 5.00
N LYS A 216 32.12 18.27 4.56
CA LYS A 216 32.69 18.86 3.35
C LYS A 216 34.20 19.01 3.56
N GLU A 217 34.99 18.08 3.07
CA GLU A 217 36.36 18.38 2.64
C GLU A 217 36.36 18.53 1.11
N PRO A 218 36.73 19.70 0.56
CA PRO A 218 36.81 19.88 -0.87
C PRO A 218 38.03 19.13 -1.40
N ILE A 219 37.79 18.16 -2.28
CA ILE A 219 38.82 17.54 -3.09
C ILE A 219 39.26 18.60 -4.10
N THR A 220 40.40 19.24 -3.85
CA THR A 220 41.12 20.01 -4.87
C THR A 220 41.81 19.04 -5.82
N VAL A 221 41.54 19.25 -7.12
CA VAL A 221 42.22 18.65 -8.28
C VAL A 221 43.72 18.87 -8.21
#